data_AF-A0A2T6MW89-F1
#
_entry.id   AF-A0A2T6MW89-F1
#
_cell.length_a   1.000
_cell.length_b   1.000
_cell.length_c   1.000
_cell.angle_alpha   90.00
_cell.angle_beta   90.00
_cell.angle_gamma   90.00
#
_symmetry.space_group_name_H-M   'P 1'
#
loop_
_entity.id
_entity.type
_entity.pdbx_description
1 polymer ?
#
loop_
_entity_poly.entity_id
_entity_poly.type
_entity_poly.pdbx_seq_one_letter_code
_entity_poly.pdbx_strand_id
1 'polypeptide(L)' 'EWLVYYNEQRTHQGKMCCGRTPLATLEDGKQIWKEKSVG' A
#
# COMPACT_ATOMS: atom_id res chain seq x y z
N GLU A 1 -9.08 6.44 15.90
CA GLU A 1 -8.43 5.13 16.09
C GLU A 1 -8.62 4.18 14.91
N TRP A 2 -9.84 4.03 14.38
CA TRP A 2 -10.11 3.09 13.27
C TRP A 2 -9.27 3.33 12.00
N LEU A 3 -9.08 4.58 11.58
CA LEU A 3 -8.28 4.91 10.38
C LEU A 3 -6.82 4.48 10.50
N VAL A 4 -6.22 4.66 11.68
CA VAL A 4 -4.83 4.24 11.95
C VAL A 4 -4.74 2.72 11.90
N TYR A 5 -5.65 2.02 12.58
CA TYR A 5 -5.71 0.56 12.54
C TYR A 5 -5.88 0.04 11.10
N TYR A 6 -6.78 0.62 10.31
CA TYR A 6 -7.00 0.20 8.93
C TYR A 6 -5.76 0.41 8.05
N ASN A 7 -5.13 1.59 8.14
CA ASN A 7 -4.02 1.94 7.26
C ASN A 7 -2.69 1.25 7.64
N GLU A 8 -2.46 1.04 8.94
CA GLU A 8 -1.15 0.64 9.47
C GLU A 8 -1.11 -0.78 10.06
N GLN A 9 -2.24 -1.35 10.47
CA GLN A 9 -2.26 -2.65 11.18
C GLN A 9 -3.05 -3.73 10.44
N ARG A 10 -4.13 -3.34 9.75
CA ARG A 10 -4.96 -4.28 9.00
C ARG A 10 -4.22 -4.73 7.76
N THR A 11 -3.83 -6.00 7.74
CA THR A 11 -3.28 -6.63 6.54
C THR A 11 -4.43 -7.07 5.63
N HIS A 12 -4.31 -6.78 4.33
CA HIS A 12 -5.31 -7.25 3.37
C HIS A 12 -4.93 -8.66 2.90
N GLN A 13 -5.83 -9.64 3.10
CA GLN A 13 -5.68 -10.99 2.56
C GLN A 13 -6.07 -10.98 1.07
N GLY A 14 -5.05 -10.91 0.22
CA GLY A 14 -5.18 -11.06 -1.22
C GLY A 14 -3.81 -11.39 -1.80
N LYS A 15 -3.75 -12.27 -2.80
CA LYS A 15 -2.48 -12.68 -3.44
C LYS A 15 -1.60 -11.50 -3.87
N MET A 16 -2.22 -10.38 -4.25
CA MET A 16 -1.54 -9.15 -4.67
C MET A 16 -1.00 -8.32 -3.50
N CYS A 17 -1.67 -8.33 -2.36
CA CYS A 17 -1.28 -7.51 -1.22
C CYS A 17 -0.19 -8.19 -0.38
N CYS A 18 0.04 -9.49 -0.52
CA CYS A 18 1.10 -10.24 0.17
C CYS A 18 1.11 -10.05 1.70
N GLY A 19 -0.06 -9.80 2.30
CA GLY A 19 -0.15 -9.48 3.73
C GLY A 19 0.33 -8.09 4.12
N ARG A 20 0.60 -7.20 3.17
CA ARG A 20 0.93 -5.79 3.42
C ARG A 20 -0.30 -5.00 3.86
N THR A 21 -0.06 -3.92 4.59
CA THR A 21 -1.07 -2.95 4.99
C THR A 21 -1.41 -2.02 3.81
N PRO A 22 -2.54 -1.32 3.85
CA PRO A 22 -2.89 -0.34 2.84
C PRO A 22 -1.81 0.73 2.63
N LEU A 23 -1.20 1.23 3.71
CA LEU A 23 -0.14 2.24 3.61
C LEU A 23 1.12 1.68 2.93
N ALA A 24 1.56 0.48 3.30
CA ALA A 24 2.71 -0.16 2.66
C ALA A 24 2.47 -0.40 1.16
N THR A 25 1.25 -0.79 0.79
CA THR A 25 0.87 -0.98 -0.62
C THR A 25 0.87 0.35 -1.39
N LEU A 26 0.45 1.45 -0.76
CA LEU A 26 0.46 2.78 -1.35
C LEU A 26 1.89 3.27 -1.63
N GLU A 27 2.81 3.09 -0.69
CA GLU A 27 4.21 3.50 -0.85
C GLU A 27 4.89 2.78 -2.03
N ASP A 28 4.69 1.47 -2.16
CA ASP A 28 5.21 0.70 -3.30
C ASP A 28 4.63 1.22 -4.63
N GLY A 29 3.34 1.56 -4.65
CA GLY A 29 2.67 2.13 -5.81
C GLY A 29 3.24 3.49 -6.22
N LYS A 30 3.66 4.33 -5.26
CA LYS A 30 4.28 5.63 -5.54
C LYS A 30 5.61 5.49 -6.28
N GLN A 31 6.42 4.49 -5.92
CA GLN A 31 7.68 4.24 -6.62
C GLN A 31 7.43 3.87 -8.08
N ILE A 32 6.53 2.91 -8.33
CA ILE A 32 6.16 2.49 -9.69
C ILE A 32 5.61 3.68 -10.50
N TRP A 33 4.80 4.53 -9.86
CA TRP A 33 4.29 5.73 -10.52
C TRP A 33 5.43 6.68 -10.92
N LYS A 34 6.39 6.95 -10.03
CA LYS A 34 7.57 7.80 -10.33
C LYS A 34 8.42 7.24 -11.47
N GLU A 35 8.59 5.93 -11.51
CA GLU A 35 9.35 5.26 -12.58
C GLU A 35 8.64 5.36 -13.94
N LYS A 36 7.30 5.41 -13.93
CA LYS A 36 6.46 5.49 -15.14
C LYS A 36 6.07 6.90 -15.54
N SER A 37 6.17 7.87 -14.64
CA SER A 37 5.97 9.28 -14.96
C SER A 37 7.15 9.77 -15.80
N VAL A 38 7.08 9.51 -17.10
CA VAL A 38 7.91 10.17 -18.10
C VAL A 38 7.39 11.61 -18.19
N GLY A 39 8.23 12.57 -17.80
CA GLY A 39 7.95 13.99 -17.97
C GLY A 39 7.89 14.41 -19.43
#